data_AF-A0A9E5MWA1-F1
#
_entry.id   AF-A0A9E5MWA1-F1
#
_cell.length_a   1.000
_cell.length_b   1.000
_cell.length_c   1.000
_cell.angle_alpha   90.00
_cell.angle_beta   90.00
_cell.angle_gamma   90.00
#
_symmetry.space_group_name_H-M   'P 1'
#
loop_
_entity.id
_entity.type
_entity.pdbx_description
1 polymer ?
#
loop_
_entity_poly.entity_id
_entity_poly.type
_entity_poly.pdbx_seq_one_letter_code
_entity_poly.pdbx_strand_id
1 'polypeptide(L)'
;MRENPQLAQRLADLHARRDAGIHSLGEIWRRHRLTCPTREQLGSHLLGTLDPDLSDYVTFHLQQVQCRHCLANVTDLENRQRESAGQVASRRRKFFQSSAGLLDRD
;
A
#
# COMPACT_ATOMS: atom_id res chain seq x y z
N MET A 1 23.42 -3.25 6.72
CA MET A 1 23.75 -2.01 5.99
C MET A 1 24.37 -0.94 6.89
N ARG A 2 23.83 -0.69 8.10
CA ARG A 2 24.41 0.26 9.06
C ARG A 2 25.83 -0.09 9.56
N GLU A 3 26.19 -1.36 9.53
CA GLU A 3 27.48 -1.86 10.04
C GLU A 3 28.59 -1.92 8.98
N ASN A 4 28.30 -1.58 7.71
CA ASN A 4 29.28 -1.63 6.62
C ASN A 4 29.43 -0.23 5.99
N PRO A 5 30.51 0.51 6.31
CA PRO A 5 30.71 1.88 5.84
C PRO A 5 30.89 1.98 4.32
N GLN A 6 31.40 0.93 3.67
CA GLN A 6 31.55 0.90 2.21
C GLN A 6 30.19 0.83 1.50
N LEU A 7 29.23 0.10 2.06
CA LEU A 7 27.86 0.06 1.54
C LEU A 7 27.12 1.38 1.77
N ALA A 8 27.35 2.04 2.91
CA ALA A 8 26.79 3.35 3.20
C ALA A 8 27.33 4.41 2.22
N GLN A 9 28.64 4.40 1.95
CA GLN A 9 29.26 5.33 0.99
C GLN A 9 28.73 5.10 -0.43
N ARG A 10 28.65 3.83 -0.88
CA ARG A 10 28.07 3.50 -2.20
C ARG A 10 26.62 3.96 -2.33
N LEU A 11 25.82 3.84 -1.28
CA LEU A 11 24.45 4.34 -1.28
C LEU A 11 24.41 5.87 -1.38
N ALA A 12 25.27 6.57 -0.62
CA ALA A 12 25.37 8.02 -0.66
C ALA A 12 25.76 8.53 -2.05
N ASP A 13 26.73 7.88 -2.72
CA ASP A 13 27.15 8.24 -4.07
C ASP A 13 26.03 8.02 -5.10
N LEU A 14 25.26 6.93 -4.96
CA LEU A 14 24.11 6.65 -5.81
C LEU A 14 22.98 7.68 -5.62
N HIS A 15 22.74 8.11 -4.38
CA HIS A 15 21.78 9.18 -4.08
C HIS A 15 22.26 10.54 -4.62
N ALA A 16 23.53 10.89 -4.43
CA ALA A 16 24.09 12.15 -4.91
C ALA A 16 24.03 12.27 -6.45
N ARG A 17 24.32 11.18 -7.18
CA ARG A 17 24.17 11.14 -8.65
C ARG A 17 22.73 11.33 -9.10
N ARG A 18 21.79 10.80 -8.32
CA ARG A 18 20.36 10.94 -8.58
C ARG A 18 19.89 12.39 -8.42
N ASP A 19 20.51 13.15 -7.52
CA ASP A 19 20.14 14.53 -7.21
C ASP A 19 20.92 15.59 -8.04
N ALA A 20 21.96 15.20 -8.78
CA ALA A 20 22.84 16.08 -9.56
C ALA A 20 22.23 16.66 -10.86
N GLY A 21 20.91 16.59 -11.06
CA GLY A 21 20.21 17.34 -12.11
C GLY A 21 20.24 16.75 -13.53
N ILE A 22 20.98 15.67 -13.79
CA ILE A 22 20.87 14.91 -15.07
C ILE A 22 19.75 13.87 -14.91
N HIS A 23 18.52 14.33 -14.66
CA HIS A 23 17.39 13.41 -14.52
C HIS A 23 16.97 12.93 -15.90
N SER A 24 17.15 11.65 -16.17
CA SER A 24 16.53 11.03 -17.34
C SER A 24 15.01 11.28 -17.34
N LEU A 25 14.38 11.31 -18.51
CA LEU A 25 12.91 11.43 -18.61
C LEU A 25 12.20 10.38 -17.74
N GLY A 26 12.73 9.15 -17.68
CA GLY A 26 12.20 8.09 -16.83
C GLY A 26 12.33 8.39 -15.33
N GLU A 27 13.34 9.14 -14.89
CA GLU A 27 13.46 9.55 -13.49
C GLU A 27 12.46 10.64 -13.12
N ILE A 28 12.29 11.65 -13.99
CA ILE A 28 11.28 12.69 -13.84
C ILE A 28 9.88 12.05 -13.76
N TRP A 29 9.58 11.15 -14.68
CA TRP A 29 8.30 10.43 -14.71
C TRP A 29 7.99 9.71 -13.39
N ARG A 30 8.99 8.99 -12.84
CA ARG A 30 8.82 8.28 -11.55
C ARG A 30 8.72 9.24 -10.36
N ARG A 31 9.45 10.36 -10.37
CA ARG A 31 9.39 11.38 -9.30
C ARG A 31 8.02 12.04 -9.25
N HIS A 32 7.48 12.41 -10.40
CA HIS A 32 6.17 13.04 -10.53
C HIS A 32 5.01 12.04 -10.58
N ARG A 33 5.29 10.73 -10.65
CA ARG A 33 4.29 9.65 -10.58
C ARG A 33 3.21 9.80 -11.64
N LEU A 34 3.57 10.28 -12.83
CA LEU A 34 2.62 10.72 -13.86
C LEU A 34 1.65 9.62 -14.32
N THR A 35 2.05 8.36 -14.19
CA THR A 35 1.25 7.18 -14.54
C THR A 35 0.72 6.42 -13.32
N CYS A 36 1.01 6.86 -12.10
CA CYS A 36 0.55 6.13 -10.92
C CYS A 36 -0.96 6.35 -10.72
N PRO A 37 -1.74 5.30 -10.46
CA PRO A 37 -3.12 5.46 -10.00
C PRO A 37 -3.15 6.19 -8.65
N THR A 38 -4.24 6.90 -8.39
CA THR A 38 -4.46 7.54 -7.09
C THR A 38 -4.67 6.49 -6.02
N ARG A 39 -4.45 6.87 -4.75
CA ARG A 39 -4.68 5.97 -3.62
C ARG A 39 -6.14 5.53 -3.51
N GLU A 40 -7.08 6.40 -3.88
CA GLU A 40 -8.51 6.06 -3.95
C GLU A 40 -8.78 5.01 -5.03
N GLN A 41 -8.22 5.19 -6.24
CA GLN A 41 -8.34 4.20 -7.31
C GLN A 41 -7.74 2.84 -6.90
N LEU A 42 -6.60 2.84 -6.20
CA LEU A 42 -6.04 1.61 -5.63
C LEU A 42 -7.00 0.95 -4.62
N GLY A 43 -7.67 1.73 -3.79
CA GLY A 43 -8.69 1.22 -2.86
C GLY A 43 -9.88 0.62 -3.58
N SER A 44 -10.45 1.33 -4.56
CA SER A 44 -11.57 0.84 -5.37
C SER A 44 -11.20 -0.40 -6.18
N HIS A 45 -9.96 -0.50 -6.66
CA HIS A 45 -9.44 -1.70 -7.31
C HIS A 45 -9.44 -2.90 -6.35
N LEU A 46 -8.94 -2.73 -5.12
CA LEU A 46 -8.94 -3.79 -4.09
C LEU A 46 -10.36 -4.22 -3.69
N LEU A 47 -11.31 -3.29 -3.72
CA LEU A 47 -12.72 -3.56 -3.41
C LEU A 47 -13.50 -4.14 -4.60
N GLY A 48 -12.89 -4.22 -5.80
CA GLY A 48 -13.55 -4.68 -7.02
C GLY A 48 -14.63 -3.73 -7.55
N THR A 49 -14.55 -2.44 -7.21
CA THR A 49 -15.54 -1.41 -7.59
C THR A 49 -15.02 -0.42 -8.63
N LEU A 50 -13.75 -0.54 -9.03
CA LEU A 50 -13.16 0.31 -10.05
C LEU A 50 -13.68 -0.07 -11.44
N ASP A 51 -13.81 0.92 -12.31
CA ASP A 51 -14.10 0.71 -13.74
C ASP A 51 -13.17 -0.37 -14.34
N PRO A 52 -13.68 -1.31 -15.17
CA PRO A 52 -12.90 -2.45 -15.65
C PRO A 52 -11.61 -2.07 -16.39
N ASP A 53 -11.67 -1.10 -17.31
CA ASP A 53 -10.50 -0.69 -18.11
C ASP A 53 -9.42 -0.07 -17.20
N LEU A 54 -9.86 0.73 -16.22
CA LEU A 54 -8.95 1.31 -15.25
C LEU A 54 -8.42 0.25 -14.25
N SER A 55 -9.21 -0.76 -13.92
CA SER A 55 -8.79 -1.90 -13.10
C SER A 55 -7.71 -2.74 -13.79
N ASP A 56 -7.83 -2.96 -15.09
CA ASP A 56 -6.81 -3.62 -15.91
C ASP A 56 -5.51 -2.81 -15.94
N TYR A 57 -5.62 -1.48 -16.08
CA TYR A 57 -4.46 -0.60 -15.99
C TYR A 57 -3.78 -0.66 -14.61
N VAL A 58 -4.55 -0.64 -13.52
CA VAL A 58 -4.01 -0.79 -12.16
C VAL A 58 -3.30 -2.13 -12.01
N THR A 59 -3.89 -3.21 -12.52
CA THR A 59 -3.28 -4.56 -12.52
C THR A 59 -1.94 -4.55 -13.25
N PHE A 60 -1.90 -4.00 -14.46
CA PHE A 60 -0.66 -3.82 -15.23
C PHE A 60 0.38 -3.01 -14.45
N HIS A 61 -0.03 -1.90 -13.83
CA HIS A 61 0.86 -1.03 -13.08
C HIS A 61 1.45 -1.71 -11.83
N LEU A 62 0.70 -2.59 -11.18
CA LEU A 62 1.16 -3.34 -10.01
C LEU A 62 2.04 -4.52 -10.40
N GLN A 63 1.68 -5.26 -11.45
CA GLN A 63 2.33 -6.52 -11.80
C GLN A 63 3.50 -6.35 -12.77
N GLN A 64 3.36 -5.49 -13.79
CA GLN A 64 4.36 -5.33 -14.85
C GLN A 64 5.31 -4.17 -14.56
N VAL A 65 4.76 -3.00 -14.21
CA VAL A 65 5.59 -1.82 -13.85
C VAL A 65 6.23 -1.98 -12.48
N GLN A 66 5.61 -2.76 -11.58
CA GLN A 66 6.06 -3.01 -10.21
C GLN A 66 6.43 -1.71 -9.48
N CYS A 67 5.56 -0.70 -9.60
CA CYS A 67 5.80 0.60 -8.99
C CYS A 67 5.83 0.48 -7.46
N ARG A 68 7.02 0.66 -6.87
CA ARG A 68 7.25 0.58 -5.42
C ARG A 68 6.30 1.43 -4.58
N HIS A 69 5.89 2.59 -5.08
CA HIS A 69 4.94 3.42 -4.34
C HIS A 69 3.53 2.87 -4.35
N CYS A 70 3.03 2.41 -5.50
CA CYS A 70 1.69 1.85 -5.60
C CYS A 70 1.60 0.55 -4.80
N LEU A 71 2.63 -0.30 -4.88
CA LEU A 71 2.74 -1.50 -4.04
C LEU A 71 2.69 -1.17 -2.55
N ALA A 72 3.46 -0.17 -2.10
CA ALA A 72 3.41 0.26 -0.70
C ALA A 72 2.03 0.78 -0.27
N ASN A 73 1.32 1.51 -1.14
CA ASN A 73 -0.05 1.95 -0.86
C ASN A 73 -1.01 0.76 -0.78
N VAL A 74 -0.92 -0.21 -1.68
CA VAL A 74 -1.74 -1.43 -1.65
C VAL A 74 -1.53 -2.18 -0.35
N THR A 75 -0.27 -2.42 0.05
CA THR A 75 0.05 -3.08 1.32
C THR A 75 -0.56 -2.34 2.52
N ASP A 76 -0.47 -1.00 2.54
CA ASP A 76 -1.07 -0.19 3.61
C ASP A 76 -2.62 -0.27 3.60
N LEU A 77 -3.25 -0.23 2.43
CA LEU A 77 -4.71 -0.36 2.28
C LEU A 77 -5.19 -1.74 2.76
N GLU A 78 -4.51 -2.82 2.37
CA GLU A 78 -4.81 -4.19 2.81
C GLU A 78 -4.64 -4.35 4.33
N ASN A 79 -3.61 -3.73 4.92
CA ASN A 79 -3.41 -3.73 6.37
C ASN A 79 -4.59 -3.08 7.10
N ARG A 80 -5.05 -1.91 6.63
CA ARG A 80 -6.22 -1.22 7.21
C ARG A 80 -7.49 -2.05 7.10
N GLN A 81 -7.69 -2.75 5.97
CA GLN A 81 -8.83 -3.64 5.78
C GLN A 81 -8.78 -4.81 6.78
N ARG A 82 -7.61 -5.43 6.98
CA ARG A 82 -7.41 -6.50 7.97
C ARG A 82 -7.63 -6.03 9.41
N GLU A 83 -7.11 -4.86 9.77
CA GLU A 83 -7.29 -4.27 11.10
C GLU A 83 -8.77 -3.99 11.41
N SER A 84 -9.51 -3.42 10.46
CA SER A 84 -10.94 -3.14 10.64
C SER A 84 -11.76 -4.43 10.85
N ALA A 85 -11.49 -5.48 10.08
CA ALA A 85 -12.12 -6.80 10.26
C ALA A 85 -11.80 -7.41 11.65
N GLY A 86 -10.56 -7.31 12.11
CA GLY A 86 -10.15 -7.78 13.44
C GLY A 86 -10.84 -7.05 14.59
N GLN A 87 -11.01 -5.74 14.47
CA GLN A 87 -11.74 -4.94 15.46
C GLN A 87 -13.22 -5.31 15.54
N VAL A 88 -13.88 -5.55 14.39
CA VAL A 88 -15.28 -6.00 14.34
C VAL A 88 -15.43 -7.36 15.03
N ALA A 89 -14.53 -8.32 14.75
CA ALA A 89 -14.54 -9.63 15.38
C ALA A 89 -14.35 -9.55 16.91
N SER A 90 -13.43 -8.70 17.38
CA SER A 90 -13.20 -8.46 18.81
C SER A 90 -14.41 -7.84 19.50
N ARG A 91 -15.05 -6.82 18.88
CA ARG A 91 -16.29 -6.21 19.40
C ARG A 91 -17.42 -7.23 19.48
N ARG A 92 -17.63 -8.04 18.43
CA ARG A 92 -18.66 -9.09 18.41
C ARG A 92 -18.43 -10.14 19.51
N ARG A 93 -17.18 -10.56 19.74
CA ARG A 93 -16.84 -11.49 20.84
C ARG A 93 -17.13 -10.88 22.21
N LYS A 94 -16.76 -9.62 22.44
CA LYS A 94 -17.07 -8.92 23.70
C LYS A 94 -18.56 -8.80 23.94
N PHE A 95 -19.34 -8.41 22.93
CA PHE A 95 -20.80 -8.32 23.06
C PHE A 95 -21.42 -9.67 23.37
N PHE A 96 -21.04 -10.74 22.65
CA PHE A 96 -21.52 -12.09 22.91
C PHE A 96 -21.19 -12.56 24.33
N GLN A 97 -19.95 -12.34 24.80
CA GLN A 97 -19.55 -12.67 26.17
C GLN A 97 -20.33 -11.87 27.22
N SER A 98 -20.63 -10.59 26.96
CA SER A 98 -21.43 -9.76 27.87
C SER A 98 -22.92 -10.13 27.88
N SER A 99 -23.46 -10.65 26.78
CA SER A 99 -24.87 -11.05 26.66
C SER A 99 -25.14 -12.50 27.08
N ALA A 100 -24.11 -13.33 27.25
CA ALA A 100 -24.24 -14.74 27.61
C ALA A 100 -24.87 -14.97 29.00
N GLY A 101 -24.85 -13.97 29.89
CA GLY A 101 -25.55 -14.00 31.19
C GLY A 101 -26.93 -13.36 31.19
N LEU A 102 -27.42 -12.83 30.05
CA LEU A 102 -28.71 -12.13 29.94
C LEU A 102 -29.79 -12.95 29.22
N LEU A 103 -29.41 -14.08 28.62
CA LEU A 103 -30.30 -15.02 27.93
C LEU A 103 -30.64 -16.24 28.80
N ASP A 104 -30.61 -16.07 30.12
CA ASP A 104 -31.18 -17.04 31.05
C ASP A 104 -32.53 -16.47 31.52
N ARG A 105 -33.63 -16.97 30.94
CA ARG A 105 -34.99 -16.77 31.46
C ARG A 105 -35.78 -18.07 31.29
N ASP A 106 -36.26 -18.52 32.44
CA ASP A 106 -37.40 -19.41 32.73
C ASP A 106 -37.30 -20.89 32.28
#